data_AF-A0A932FU27-F1
#
_entry.id   AF-A0A932FU27-F1
#
_cell.length_a   1.000
_cell.length_b   1.000
_cell.length_c   1.000
_cell.angle_alpha   90.00
_cell.angle_beta   90.00
_cell.angle_gamma   90.00
#
_symmetry.space_group_name_H-M   'P 1'
#
loop_
_entity.id
_entity.type
_entity.pdbx_description
1 polymer ?
#
loop_
_entity_poly.entity_id
_entity_poly.type
_entity_poly.pdbx_seq_one_letter_code
_entity_poly.pdbx_strand_id
1 'polypeptide(L)' 'MKRMFVDSGGFFALLVRTDAAHEGARRTFHQADVDRWQLVMSALT' A
#
# COMPACT_ATOMS: atom_id res chain seq x y z
N MET A 1 -11.30 1.90 -13.38
CA MET A 1 -10.55 1.08 -12.41
C MET A 1 -9.19 1.74 -12.17
N LYS A 2 -8.90 2.17 -10.95
CA LYS A 2 -7.64 2.88 -10.61
C LYS A 2 -6.55 1.87 -10.28
N ARG A 3 -5.32 2.17 -10.69
CA ARG A 3 -4.12 1.37 -10.39
C ARG A 3 -3.26 2.10 -9.37
N MET A 4 -2.75 1.38 -8.38
CA MET A 4 -1.79 1.86 -7.40
C MET A 4 -0.53 1.01 -7.51
N PHE A 5 0.59 1.65 -7.86
CA PHE A 5 1.88 1.00 -7.76
C PHE A 5 2.30 0.97 -6.29
N VAL A 6 2.72 -0.19 -5.80
CA VAL A 6 3.16 -0.41 -4.42
C VAL A 6 4.59 -0.92 -4.47
N ASP A 7 5.51 -0.16 -3.87
CA ASP A 7 6.88 -0.61 -3.64
C ASP A 7 6.98 -1.40 -2.32
N SER A 8 8.18 -1.90 -2.02
CA SER A 8 8.43 -2.61 -0.76
C SER A 8 8.21 -1.73 0.48
N GLY A 9 8.49 -0.43 0.38
CA GLY A 9 8.29 0.54 1.46
C GLY A 9 6.82 0.74 1.81
N GLY A 10 5.93 0.76 0.81
CA GLY A 10 4.48 0.85 1.02
C GLY A 10 3.92 -0.34 1.80
N PHE A 11 4.38 -1.56 1.49
CA PHE A 11 4.03 -2.74 2.29
C PHE A 11 4.68 -2.72 3.67
N PHE A 12 5.94 -2.28 3.77
CA PHE A 12 6.62 -2.18 5.06
C PHE A 12 5.90 -1.24 6.02
N ALA A 13 5.56 -0.04 5.57
CA ALA A 13 4.81 0.93 6.37
C ALA A 13 3.43 0.37 6.79
N LEU A 14 2.75 -0.37 5.92
CA LEU A 14 1.48 -1.02 6.27
C LEU A 14 1.65 -2.08 7.38
N LEU A 15 2.73 -2.86 7.35
CA LEU A 15 2.93 -4.01 8.24
C LEU A 15 3.62 -3.64 9.56
N VAL A 16 4.46 -2.62 9.58
CA VAL A 16 5.25 -2.23 10.76
C VAL A 16 4.55 -1.13 11.53
N ARG A 17 3.92 -1.47 12.65
CA ARG A 17 3.16 -0.53 13.48
C ARG A 17 3.97 0.67 14.00
N THR A 18 5.27 0.51 14.20
CA THR A 18 6.17 1.57 14.67
C THR A 18 6.73 2.44 13.56
N ASP A 19 6.41 2.14 12.29
CA ASP A 19 6.82 2.97 11.16
C ASP A 19 6.08 4.31 11.20
N ALA A 20 6.80 5.40 10.96
CA ALA A 20 6.23 6.76 11.00
C ALA A 20 5.09 6.95 9.98
N ALA A 21 5.08 6.19 8.88
CA ALA A 21 4.07 6.22 7.85
C ALA A 21 2.93 5.22 8.08
N HIS A 22 2.92 4.44 9.17
CA HIS A 22 1.97 3.35 9.39
C HIS A 22 0.50 3.77 9.25
N GLU A 23 0.11 4.86 9.91
CA GLU A 23 -1.27 5.36 9.85
C GLU A 23 -1.64 5.87 8.44
N GLY A 24 -0.67 6.46 7.72
CA GLY A 24 -0.84 6.89 6.34
C GLY A 24 -1.03 5.70 5.40
N ALA A 25 -0.22 4.66 5.56
CA ALA A 25 -0.32 3.42 4.81
C ALA A 25 -1.67 2.74 5.08
N ARG A 26 -2.05 2.54 6.35
CA ARG A 26 -3.35 1.96 6.73
C ARG A 26 -4.53 2.64 6.04
N ARG A 27 -4.59 3.98 6.09
CA ARG A 27 -5.68 4.75 5.44
C ARG A 27 -5.69 4.55 3.92
N THR A 28 -4.52 4.59 3.29
CA THR A 28 -4.40 4.47 1.83
C THR A 28 -4.80 3.08 1.35
N PHE A 29 -4.33 2.02 2.02
CA PHE A 29 -4.69 0.64 1.69
C PHE A 29 -6.17 0.36 1.96
N HIS A 30 -6.74 0.92 3.04
CA HIS A 30 -8.17 0.81 3.31
C HIS A 30 -9.01 1.48 2.19
N GLN A 31 -8.63 2.68 1.74
CA GLN A 31 -9.29 3.34 0.63
C GLN A 31 -9.17 2.53 -0.67
N ALA A 32 -7.98 1.98 -0.94
CA ALA A 32 -7.75 1.15 -2.11
C ALA A 32 -8.64 -0.10 -2.12
N ASP A 33 -8.89 -0.70 -0.96
CA ASP A 33 -9.80 -1.84 -0.80
C ASP A 33 -11.26 -1.45 -1.04
N VAL A 34 -11.74 -0.38 -0.38
CA VAL A 34 -13.11 0.15 -0.53
C VAL A 34 -13.42 0.49 -1.99
N ASP A 35 -12.49 1.16 -2.67
CA ASP A 35 -12.66 1.59 -4.05
C ASP A 35 -12.28 0.53 -5.09
N ARG A 36 -11.87 -0.66 -4.64
CA ARG A 36 -11.42 -1.77 -5.50
C ARG A 36 -10.33 -1.35 -6.49
N TRP A 37 -9.31 -0.66 -6.00
CA TRP A 37 -8.12 -0.33 -6.79
C TRP A 37 -7.34 -1.62 -7.09
N GLN A 38 -6.69 -1.64 -8.25
CA GLN A 38 -5.74 -2.69 -8.59
C GLN A 38 -4.37 -2.33 -8.02
N LEU A 39 -3.86 -3.15 -7.11
CA LEU A 39 -2.49 -3.05 -6.63
C LEU A 39 -1.54 -3.67 -7.67
N VAL A 40 -0.51 -2.93 -8.04
CA VAL A 40 0.52 -3.35 -9.00
C VAL A 40 1.87 -3.29 -8.30
N MET A 41 2.65 -4.34 -8.41
CA MET A 41 4.02 -4.39 -7.90
C MET A 41 4.96 -4.91 -8.98
N SER A 42 6.20 -4.46 -8.96
CA SER A 42 7.23 -5.02 -9.85
C SER A 42 7.72 -6.36 -9.29
N ALA A 43 7.81 -7.37 -10.15
CA ALA A 43 8.68 -8.50 -9.86
C ALA A 43 10.14 -8.01 -9.96
N LEU A 44 10.92 -8.15 -8.90
CA LEU A 44 12.37 -8.08 -8.99
C LEU A 44 12.83 -9.40 -9.60
N THR A 45 13.08 -9.42 -10.91
CA THR A 45 13.69 -10.53 -11.63
C THR A 45 15.17 -10.28 -11.85
#